data_AF-A0A7M2CAK5-F1
#
_entry.id   AF-A0A7M2CAK5-F1
#
_cell.length_a   1.000
_cell.length_b   1.000
_cell.length_c   1.000
_cell.angle_alpha   90.00
_cell.angle_beta   90.00
_cell.angle_gamma   90.00
#
_symmetry.space_group_name_H-M   'P 1'
#
loop_
_entity.id
_entity.type
_entity.pdbx_description
1 polymer ?
#
loop_
_entity_poly.entity_id
_entity_poly.type
_entity_poly.pdbx_seq_one_letter_code
_entity_poly.pdbx_strand_id
1 'polypeptide(L)' 'MTPAQLADLAAARTEFLRVAEESGLKSLHACSRDGSHWQDDPESVRAMTALIKDAHDTAETTSEDGPHQ' A
#
# COMPACT_ATOMS: atom_id res chain seq x y z
N MET A 1 -8.19 14.53 15.38
CA MET A 1 -7.07 14.84 14.48
C MET A 1 -6.82 16.32 14.45
N THR A 2 -5.56 16.74 14.44
CA THR A 2 -5.16 18.13 14.18
C THR A 2 -5.09 18.39 12.67
N PRO A 3 -5.07 19.67 12.23
CA PRO A 3 -4.84 20.00 10.82
C PRO A 3 -3.56 19.39 10.25
N ALA A 4 -2.48 19.34 11.04
CA ALA A 4 -1.22 18.71 10.64
C ALA A 4 -1.38 17.20 10.41
N GLN A 5 -2.12 16.51 11.29
CA GLN A 5 -2.40 15.08 11.13
C GLN A 5 -3.27 14.79 9.90
N LEU A 6 -4.22 15.68 9.57
CA LEU A 6 -5.04 15.55 8.36
C LEU A 6 -4.22 15.75 7.08
N ALA A 7 -3.30 16.72 7.07
CA ALA A 7 -2.37 16.92 5.96
C ALA A 7 -1.43 15.72 5.78
N ASP A 8 -0.93 15.18 6.88
CA ASP A 8 -0.08 13.98 6.86
C ASP A 8 -0.82 12.75 6.31
N LEU A 9 -2.07 12.56 6.75
CA LEU A 9 -2.93 11.50 6.25
C LEU A 9 -3.22 11.63 4.75
N ALA A 10 -3.51 12.85 4.28
CA ALA A 10 -3.74 13.12 2.87
C ALA A 10 -2.50 12.82 2.02
N ALA A 11 -1.31 13.19 2.52
CA ALA A 11 -0.04 12.88 1.86
C ALA A 11 0.20 11.35 1.79
N ALA A 12 0.00 10.64 2.90
CA ALA A 12 0.15 9.18 2.95
C ALA A 12 -0.82 8.47 1.99
N ARG A 13 -2.08 8.89 1.94
CA ARG A 13 -3.09 8.35 1.00
C ARG A 13 -2.74 8.62 -0.45
N THR A 14 -2.20 9.80 -0.75
CA THR A 14 -1.76 10.16 -2.11
C THR A 14 -0.62 9.24 -2.57
N GLU A 15 0.36 8.99 -1.71
CA GLU A 15 1.43 8.04 -2.02
C GLU A 15 0.90 6.61 -2.21
N PHE A 16 0.01 6.16 -1.32
CA PHE A 16 -0.61 4.85 -1.41
C PHE A 16 -1.32 4.65 -2.76
N LEU A 17 -2.13 5.62 -3.20
CA LEU A 17 -2.87 5.52 -4.46
C LEU A 17 -1.94 5.44 -5.67
N ARG A 18 -0.89 6.25 -5.70
CA ARG A 18 0.14 6.19 -6.75
C ARG A 18 0.77 4.79 -6.82
N VAL A 19 1.20 4.25 -5.68
CA VAL A 19 1.84 2.93 -5.62
C VAL A 19 0.87 1.81 -5.98
N ALA A 20 -0.39 1.92 -5.57
CA ALA A 20 -1.45 0.97 -5.95
C ALA A 20 -1.69 0.98 -7.47
N GLU A 21 -1.68 2.16 -8.10
CA GLU A 21 -1.79 2.29 -9.56
C GLU A 21 -0.57 1.71 -10.28
N GLU A 22 0.64 2.07 -9.84
CA GLU A 22 1.91 1.59 -10.40
C GLU A 22 2.03 0.06 -10.33
N SER A 23 1.59 -0.54 -9.21
CA SER A 23 1.58 -2.00 -9.03
C SER A 23 0.44 -2.74 -9.75
N GLY A 24 -0.45 -2.02 -10.45
CA GLY A 24 -1.59 -2.61 -11.15
C GLY A 24 -2.69 -3.15 -10.22
N LEU A 25 -2.69 -2.78 -8.94
CA LEU A 25 -3.62 -3.24 -7.93
C LEU A 25 -5.07 -2.85 -8.30
N LYS A 26 -5.95 -3.86 -8.47
CA LYS A 26 -7.34 -3.63 -8.88
C LYS A 26 -8.29 -3.38 -7.71
N SER A 27 -8.06 -4.08 -6.61
CA SER A 27 -8.89 -3.98 -5.41
C SER A 27 -8.09 -4.38 -4.18
N LEU A 28 -8.24 -3.62 -3.10
CA LEU A 28 -7.68 -3.95 -1.80
C LEU A 28 -8.78 -3.88 -0.74
N HIS A 29 -8.92 -4.94 0.03
CA HIS A 29 -9.78 -4.96 1.20
C HIS A 29 -8.95 -5.32 2.43
N ALA A 30 -9.00 -4.47 3.46
CA ALA A 30 -8.29 -4.69 4.71
C ALA A 30 -9.23 -4.35 5.87
N CYS A 31 -9.24 -5.23 6.86
CA CYS A 31 -10.04 -5.09 8.06
C CYS A 31 -9.11 -4.90 9.25
N SER A 32 -9.22 -3.78 9.96
CA SER A 32 -8.53 -3.58 11.23
C SER A 32 -9.16 -4.43 12.33
N ARG A 33 -8.37 -4.91 13.29
CA ARG A 33 -8.84 -5.75 14.40
C ARG A 33 -9.90 -5.06 15.27
N ASP A 34 -9.78 -3.75 15.42
CA ASP A 34 -10.67 -2.91 16.20
C ASP A 34 -11.89 -2.41 15.39
N GLY A 35 -12.00 -2.82 14.11
CA GLY A 35 -13.07 -2.38 13.21
C GLY A 35 -12.88 -0.95 12.68
N SER A 36 -11.74 -0.30 12.97
CA SER A 36 -11.41 1.00 12.39
C SER A 36 -11.12 0.90 10.89
N HIS A 37 -11.32 2.00 10.18
CA HIS A 37 -10.85 2.12 8.81
C HIS A 37 -9.34 2.36 8.83
N TRP A 38 -8.55 1.38 8.40
CA TRP A 38 -7.08 1.50 8.32
C TRP A 38 -6.62 2.73 7.53
N GLN A 39 -7.45 3.21 6.59
CA GLN A 39 -7.14 4.39 5.79
C GLN A 39 -7.14 5.67 6.60
N ASP A 40 -7.76 5.73 7.78
CA ASP A 40 -7.85 6.93 8.63
C ASP A 40 -6.61 7.13 9.52
N ASP A 41 -5.67 6.18 9.50
CA ASP A 41 -4.42 6.23 10.26
C ASP A 41 -3.21 6.32 9.31
N PRO A 42 -2.39 7.39 9.38
CA PRO A 42 -1.30 7.60 8.43
C PRO A 42 -0.21 6.53 8.52
N GLU A 43 0.03 5.95 9.70
CA GLU A 43 0.99 4.87 9.89
C GLU A 43 0.53 3.59 9.21
N SER A 44 -0.73 3.22 9.41
CA SER A 44 -1.38 2.09 8.74
C SER A 44 -1.36 2.23 7.22
N VAL A 45 -1.64 3.43 6.70
CA VAL A 45 -1.56 3.70 5.25
C VAL A 45 -0.14 3.47 4.73
N ARG A 46 0.88 3.98 5.41
CA ARG A 46 2.28 3.78 5.00
C ARG A 46 2.70 2.31 5.07
N ALA A 47 2.27 1.58 6.08
CA ALA A 47 2.54 0.15 6.21
C ALA A 47 1.95 -0.63 5.02
N MET A 48 0.70 -0.33 4.63
CA MET A 48 0.08 -0.94 3.45
C MET A 48 0.79 -0.56 2.14
N THR A 49 1.24 0.70 2.01
CA THR A 49 2.05 1.13 0.86
C THR A 49 3.35 0.33 0.77
N ALA A 50 4.07 0.15 1.89
CA ALA A 50 5.31 -0.62 1.91
C ALA A 50 5.08 -2.09 1.54
N LEU A 51 3.99 -2.70 2.03
CA LEU A 51 3.59 -4.06 1.68
C LEU A 51 3.33 -4.21 0.17
N ILE A 52 2.66 -3.24 -0.45
CA ILE A 52 2.40 -3.28 -1.90
C ILE A 52 3.69 -3.18 -2.70
N LYS A 53 4.61 -2.29 -2.31
CA LYS A 53 5.94 -2.17 -2.95
C LYS A 53 6.70 -3.49 -2.87
N ASP A 54 6.81 -4.07 -1.67
CA ASP A 54 7.50 -5.33 -1.44
C ASP A 54 6.90 -6.50 -2.26
N ALA A 55 5.56 -6.59 -2.30
CA ALA A 55 4.87 -7.60 -3.08
C ALA A 55 5.07 -7.42 -4.59
N HIS A 56 5.07 -6.18 -5.08
CA HIS A 56 5.33 -5.85 -6.47
C HIS A 56 6.76 -6.21 -6.88
N ASP A 57 7.75 -5.76 -6.11
CA ASP A 57 9.17 -6.00 -6.36
C ASP A 57 9.47 -7.51 -6.33
N THR A 58 8.87 -8.25 -5.39
CA THR A 58 8.99 -9.72 -5.33
C THR A 58 8.41 -10.36 -6.59
N ALA A 59 7.23 -9.94 -7.06
CA ALA A 59 6.61 -10.49 -8.26
C ALA A 59 7.48 -10.25 -9.53
N GLU A 60 8.10 -9.07 -9.64
CA GLU A 60 9.03 -8.77 -10.73
C GLU A 60 10.26 -9.69 -10.69
N THR A 61 10.86 -9.92 -9.52
CA THR A 61 12.04 -10.80 -9.39
C THR A 61 11.77 -12.26 -9.73
N THR A 62 10.54 -12.74 -9.52
CA THR A 62 10.15 -14.13 -9.90
C THR A 62 9.90 -14.31 -11.40
N SER A 63 9.79 -13.22 -12.17
CA SER A 63 9.58 -13.28 -13.61
C SER A 63 10.87 -13.47 -14.42
N GLU A 64 12.04 -13.45 -13.76
CA GLU A 64 13.34 -13.72 -14.39
C GLU A 64 13.76 -15.22 -14.38
N ASP A 65 13.02 -16.11 -13.72
CA ASP A 65 13.27 -17.57 -13.82
C ASP A 65 12.57 -18.14 -15.07
N GLY A 66 13.23 -17.94 -16.22
CA GLY A 66 12.90 -18.62 -17.46
C GLY A 66 13.03 -20.16 -17.34
N PRO A 67 12.34 -20.93 -18.19
CA PRO A 67 12.34 -22.38 -18.07
C PRO A 67 13.73 -22.93 -18.40
N HIS A 68 14.45 -23.38 -17.37
CA HIS A 68 15.56 -24.28 -17.56
C HIS A 68 15.12 -25.73 -17.33
N GLN A 69 14.93 -26.40 -18.47
CA GLN A 69 14.88 -27.85 -18.74
C GLN A 69 13.54 -28.55 -18.48
#